data_AF-A0A4U1ESI1-F1
#
_entry.id   AF-A0A4U1ESI1-F1
#
_cell.length_a   1.000
_cell.length_b   1.000
_cell.length_c   1.000
_cell.angle_alpha   90.00
_cell.angle_beta   90.00
_cell.angle_gamma   90.00
#
_symmetry.space_group_name_H-M   'P 1'
#
loop_
_entity.id
_entity.type
_entity.pdbx_description
1 polymer ?
#
loop_
_entity_poly.entity_id
_entity_poly.type
_entity_poly.pdbx_seq_one_letter_code
_entity_poly.pdbx_strand_id
1 'polypeptide(L)'
;VIVIQTYYRRWHAKVVVDNLKRQKMLRLQWEAQEELRKIREKEEWMKLDYYRRHNPQTKEDFELLYNALELWRQEELALINQSFTGAERKAALCELLEKETQIIASIGRHRYIAYTANQEASIQAFLDKLWRTFDGKIIEMDTQFTIRARELQNIYNCIVLKNISQDERLDVLLTLKHTVKEHECKLTQEILELIDREVDLMMRGVKHENLEGLRKRIATLFFHYIKTPLFNPEVARHLKVPQDPLKFYKKIYFCLSCQLYLPATEFAVSSTSHHIYRCRHCINLDNETRKRESCLKYKCLLQRLYYSEADYEDDSKIAFLMQLQDIQYLTENIWASQSVLSAWNDLNDLVMVRWDKSLEWSPWNCILLTKDEGTAHLKLKSVEEGYEPLFIHKIKHKHFLAKNYFSQIPVLASFLLGDGEVDEIRKKHQSEPTSKIIDIHRPSP
;
A
#
# COMPACT_ATOMS: atom_id res chain seq x y z
N VAL A 1 -30.69 0.12 -70.05
CA VAL A 1 -30.52 -0.63 -68.78
C VAL A 1 -29.05 -0.82 -68.40
N ILE A 2 -28.22 -1.42 -69.26
CA ILE A 2 -26.78 -1.70 -68.97
C ILE A 2 -25.97 -0.42 -68.65
N VAL A 3 -26.17 0.66 -69.40
CA VAL A 3 -25.48 1.95 -69.19
C VAL A 3 -25.80 2.56 -67.82
N ILE A 4 -27.07 2.49 -67.39
CA ILE A 4 -27.50 3.01 -66.08
C ILE A 4 -26.88 2.18 -64.96
N GLN A 5 -26.81 0.85 -65.12
CA GLN A 5 -26.18 -0.05 -64.14
C GLN A 5 -24.67 0.20 -64.01
N THR A 6 -23.94 0.52 -65.09
CA THR A 6 -22.52 0.87 -65.00
C THR A 6 -22.29 2.20 -64.29
N TYR A 7 -23.10 3.23 -64.56
CA TYR A 7 -23.03 4.50 -63.81
C TYR A 7 -23.38 4.32 -62.34
N TYR A 8 -24.41 3.52 -62.01
CA TYR A 8 -24.77 3.20 -60.62
C TYR A 8 -23.64 2.46 -59.88
N ARG A 9 -23.06 1.41 -60.49
CA ARG A 9 -21.91 0.69 -59.90
C ARG A 9 -20.72 1.61 -59.66
N ARG A 10 -20.43 2.52 -60.59
CA ARG A 10 -19.35 3.52 -60.46
C ARG A 10 -19.64 4.51 -59.33
N TRP A 11 -20.87 5.00 -59.21
CA TRP A 11 -21.29 5.88 -58.13
C TRP A 11 -21.20 5.18 -56.77
N HIS A 12 -21.74 3.95 -56.66
CA HIS A 12 -21.68 3.15 -55.46
C HIS A 12 -20.24 2.87 -55.01
N ALA A 13 -19.35 2.51 -55.95
CA ALA A 13 -17.93 2.34 -55.65
C ALA A 13 -17.27 3.61 -55.11
N LYS A 14 -17.61 4.79 -55.68
CA LYS A 14 -17.12 6.08 -55.16
C LYS A 14 -17.61 6.34 -53.74
N VAL A 15 -18.91 6.11 -53.46
CA VAL A 15 -19.48 6.28 -52.12
C VAL A 15 -18.81 5.35 -51.09
N VAL A 16 -18.57 4.09 -51.45
CA VAL A 16 -17.85 3.13 -50.59
C VAL A 16 -16.41 3.58 -50.34
N VAL A 17 -15.68 3.98 -51.37
CA VAL A 17 -14.29 4.45 -51.23
C VAL A 17 -14.21 5.73 -50.39
N ASP A 18 -15.14 6.67 -50.57
CA ASP A 18 -15.20 7.89 -49.76
C ASP A 18 -15.52 7.59 -48.30
N ASN A 19 -16.42 6.61 -48.04
CA ASN A 19 -16.68 6.15 -46.68
C ASN A 19 -15.43 5.50 -46.04
N LEU A 20 -14.72 4.64 -46.79
CA LEU A 20 -13.46 4.03 -46.33
C LEU A 20 -12.37 5.08 -46.06
N LYS A 21 -12.28 6.12 -46.90
CA LYS A 21 -11.36 7.25 -46.66
C LYS A 21 -11.70 8.01 -45.39
N ARG A 22 -12.99 8.27 -45.11
CA ARG A 22 -13.43 8.90 -43.85
C ARG A 22 -13.12 8.01 -42.65
N GLN A 23 -13.41 6.71 -42.72
CA GLN A 23 -13.08 5.77 -41.65
C GLN A 23 -11.57 5.70 -41.40
N LYS A 24 -10.75 5.66 -42.45
CA LYS A 24 -9.28 5.73 -42.34
C LYS A 24 -8.82 7.04 -41.69
N MET A 25 -9.39 8.18 -42.10
CA MET A 25 -9.06 9.49 -41.52
C MET A 25 -9.41 9.54 -40.04
N LEU A 26 -10.62 9.11 -39.65
CA LEU A 26 -11.05 9.06 -38.25
C LEU A 26 -10.16 8.13 -37.42
N ARG A 27 -9.79 6.97 -37.97
CA ARG A 27 -8.87 6.04 -37.31
C ARG A 27 -7.50 6.68 -37.07
N LEU A 28 -6.91 7.33 -38.09
CA LEU A 28 -5.61 8.01 -37.95
C LEU A 28 -5.67 9.19 -36.97
N GLN A 29 -6.77 9.96 -36.96
CA GLN A 29 -6.97 11.03 -35.99
C GLN A 29 -7.09 10.47 -34.57
N TRP A 30 -7.82 9.37 -34.40
CA TRP A 30 -7.94 8.69 -33.12
C TRP A 30 -6.59 8.14 -32.65
N GLU A 31 -5.83 7.46 -33.51
CA GLU A 31 -4.46 6.98 -33.21
C GLU A 31 -3.54 8.13 -32.80
N ALA A 32 -3.56 9.26 -33.51
CA ALA A 32 -2.75 10.43 -33.15
C ALA A 32 -3.17 11.07 -31.81
N GLN A 33 -4.49 11.15 -31.54
CA GLN A 33 -5.00 11.65 -30.26
C GLN A 33 -4.63 10.73 -29.09
N GLU A 34 -4.66 9.42 -29.32
CA GLU A 34 -4.29 8.41 -28.33
C GLU A 34 -2.81 8.49 -27.97
N GLU A 35 -1.93 8.63 -28.96
CA GLU A 35 -0.49 8.83 -28.73
C GLU A 35 -0.21 10.13 -27.96
N LEU A 36 -0.91 11.22 -28.29
CA LEU A 36 -0.83 12.46 -27.51
C LEU A 36 -1.35 12.29 -26.08
N ARG A 37 -2.40 11.47 -25.87
CA ARG A 37 -2.89 11.15 -24.53
C ARG A 37 -1.82 10.40 -23.73
N LYS A 38 -1.19 9.37 -24.32
CA LYS A 38 -0.10 8.61 -23.68
C LYS A 38 1.08 9.48 -23.32
N ILE A 39 1.49 10.39 -24.21
CA ILE A 39 2.59 11.33 -23.94
C ILE A 39 2.22 12.22 -22.75
N ARG A 40 1.02 12.80 -22.73
CA ARG A 40 0.56 13.63 -21.61
C ARG A 40 0.47 12.88 -20.30
N GLU A 41 -0.10 11.67 -20.28
CA GLU A 41 -0.17 10.82 -19.09
C GLU A 41 1.24 10.50 -18.55
N LYS A 42 2.20 10.20 -19.44
CA LYS A 42 3.59 9.97 -19.05
C LYS A 42 4.25 11.23 -18.49
N GLU A 43 4.02 12.38 -19.08
CA GLU A 43 4.52 13.67 -18.58
C GLU A 43 3.94 14.03 -17.20
N GLU A 44 2.63 13.83 -17.01
CA GLU A 44 1.97 14.04 -15.72
C GLU A 44 2.53 13.10 -14.64
N TRP A 45 2.74 11.83 -15.00
CA TRP A 45 3.34 10.87 -14.10
C TRP A 45 4.79 11.23 -13.74
N MET A 46 5.60 11.65 -14.71
CA MET A 46 6.96 12.14 -14.47
C MET A 46 6.97 13.38 -13.55
N LYS A 47 6.04 14.32 -13.76
CA LYS A 47 5.89 15.50 -12.89
C LYS A 47 5.51 15.10 -11.46
N LEU A 48 4.59 14.14 -11.31
CA LEU A 48 4.16 13.64 -10.01
C LEU A 48 5.30 12.90 -9.29
N ASP A 49 6.02 12.02 -9.98
CA ASP A 49 7.19 11.32 -9.44
C ASP A 49 8.26 12.32 -8.99
N TYR A 50 8.56 13.32 -9.82
CA TYR A 50 9.47 14.41 -9.47
C TYR A 50 9.02 15.16 -8.20
N TYR A 51 7.75 15.55 -8.13
CA TYR A 51 7.19 16.24 -6.98
C TYR A 51 7.27 15.39 -5.70
N ARG A 52 6.95 14.09 -5.77
CA ARG A 52 7.00 13.16 -4.63
C ARG A 52 8.43 12.95 -4.12
N ARG A 53 9.42 12.91 -5.01
CA ARG A 53 10.85 12.83 -4.62
C ARG A 53 11.34 14.13 -3.98
N HIS A 54 10.86 15.27 -4.45
CA HIS A 54 11.21 16.57 -3.86
C HIS A 54 10.54 16.84 -2.52
N ASN A 55 9.30 16.36 -2.34
CA ASN A 55 8.49 16.60 -1.14
C ASN A 55 7.94 15.27 -0.56
N PRO A 56 8.80 14.38 -0.02
CA PRO A 56 8.36 13.09 0.49
C PRO A 56 7.57 13.26 1.80
N GLN A 57 6.35 12.71 1.85
CA GLN A 57 5.47 12.82 3.02
C GLN A 57 5.05 11.44 3.54
N THR A 58 4.77 10.52 2.62
CA THR A 58 4.25 9.18 2.92
C THR A 58 5.38 8.16 2.99
N LYS A 59 5.11 6.98 3.60
CA LYS A 59 6.09 5.89 3.66
C LYS A 59 6.50 5.44 2.25
N GLU A 60 5.54 5.45 1.34
CA GLU A 60 5.69 5.16 -0.07
C GLU A 60 6.65 6.15 -0.77
N ASP A 61 6.60 7.44 -0.43
CA ASP A 61 7.53 8.43 -1.00
C ASP A 61 8.98 8.15 -0.58
N PHE A 62 9.19 7.73 0.67
CA PHE A 62 10.51 7.35 1.14
C PHE A 62 11.01 6.05 0.49
N GLU A 63 10.11 5.10 0.21
CA GLU A 63 10.44 3.89 -0.56
C GLU A 63 10.90 4.23 -1.98
N LEU A 64 10.28 5.21 -2.65
CA LEU A 64 10.75 5.73 -3.95
C LEU A 64 12.16 6.30 -3.86
N LEU A 65 12.45 7.08 -2.81
CA LEU A 65 13.78 7.68 -2.62
C LEU A 65 14.86 6.63 -2.39
N TYR A 66 14.60 5.61 -1.57
CA TYR A 66 15.55 4.51 -1.37
C TYR A 66 15.75 3.69 -2.64
N ASN A 67 14.69 3.45 -3.42
CA ASN A 67 14.81 2.74 -4.68
C ASN A 67 15.59 3.54 -5.73
N ALA A 68 15.37 4.85 -5.82
CA ALA A 68 16.15 5.73 -6.70
C ALA A 68 17.64 5.77 -6.28
N LEU A 69 17.92 5.80 -4.98
CA LEU A 69 19.28 5.71 -4.44
C LEU A 69 19.96 4.39 -4.85
N GLU A 70 19.22 3.28 -4.83
CA GLU A 70 19.76 1.98 -5.21
C GLU A 70 20.08 1.88 -6.71
N LEU A 71 19.20 2.40 -7.56
CA LEU A 71 19.46 2.46 -9.00
C LEU A 71 20.70 3.30 -9.31
N TRP A 72 20.80 4.50 -8.73
CA TRP A 72 21.99 5.34 -8.85
C TRP A 72 23.25 4.62 -8.36
N ARG A 73 23.18 3.95 -7.21
CA ARG A 73 24.31 3.18 -6.67
C ARG A 73 24.75 2.07 -7.63
N GLN A 74 23.82 1.35 -8.24
CA GLN A 74 24.13 0.28 -9.20
C GLN A 74 24.77 0.82 -10.48
N GLU A 75 24.26 1.94 -11.00
CA GLU A 75 24.82 2.63 -12.17
C GLU A 75 26.26 3.11 -11.90
N GLU A 76 26.49 3.81 -10.79
CA GLU A 76 27.82 4.29 -10.39
C GLU A 76 28.78 3.13 -10.13
N LEU A 77 28.32 2.07 -9.46
CA LEU A 77 29.13 0.86 -9.26
C LEU A 77 29.53 0.24 -10.60
N ALA A 78 28.63 0.18 -11.57
CA ALA A 78 28.92 -0.35 -12.90
C ALA A 78 29.97 0.51 -13.63
N LEU A 79 29.83 1.84 -13.57
CA LEU A 79 30.80 2.78 -14.14
C LEU A 79 32.17 2.64 -13.48
N ILE A 80 32.24 2.62 -12.14
CA ILE A 80 33.50 2.48 -11.41
C ILE A 80 34.19 1.15 -11.74
N ASN A 81 33.41 0.06 -11.83
CA ASN A 81 33.95 -1.26 -12.17
C ASN A 81 34.48 -1.34 -13.62
N GLN A 82 33.94 -0.53 -14.54
CA GLN A 82 34.41 -0.45 -15.92
C GLN A 82 35.63 0.47 -16.06
N SER A 83 35.67 1.59 -15.32
CA SER A 83 36.67 2.65 -15.51
C SER A 83 37.94 2.47 -14.67
N PHE A 84 37.84 1.89 -13.46
CA PHE A 84 38.95 1.86 -12.51
C PHE A 84 39.32 0.44 -12.09
N THR A 85 40.60 0.23 -11.78
CA THR A 85 41.11 -1.04 -11.24
C THR A 85 42.03 -0.82 -10.03
N GLY A 86 42.27 -1.88 -9.25
CA GLY A 86 43.23 -1.83 -8.14
C GLY A 86 42.89 -0.81 -7.05
N ALA A 87 43.85 0.08 -6.73
CA ALA A 87 43.73 1.06 -5.65
C ALA A 87 42.79 2.23 -5.99
N GLU A 88 42.80 2.69 -7.24
CA GLU A 88 41.92 3.78 -7.71
C GLU A 88 40.45 3.38 -7.62
N ARG A 89 40.12 2.13 -7.98
CA ARG A 89 38.78 1.57 -7.80
C ARG A 89 38.35 1.59 -6.33
N LYS A 90 39.25 1.23 -5.41
CA LYS A 90 38.94 1.25 -3.97
C LYS A 90 38.66 2.68 -3.49
N ALA A 91 39.45 3.66 -3.94
CA ALA A 91 39.22 5.06 -3.61
C ALA A 91 37.86 5.55 -4.14
N ALA A 92 37.54 5.26 -5.41
CA ALA A 92 36.25 5.62 -6.00
C ALA A 92 35.05 4.94 -5.30
N LEU A 93 35.20 3.68 -4.88
CA LEU A 93 34.19 2.97 -4.09
C LEU A 93 33.99 3.58 -2.69
N CYS A 94 35.07 4.06 -2.05
CA CYS A 94 34.96 4.78 -0.78
C CYS A 94 34.21 6.11 -0.96
N GLU A 95 34.52 6.88 -2.01
CA GLU A 95 33.82 8.12 -2.33
C GLU A 95 32.33 7.87 -2.63
N LEU A 96 32.02 6.80 -3.36
CA LEU A 96 30.64 6.39 -3.61
C LEU A 96 29.89 6.07 -2.31
N LEU A 97 30.53 5.33 -1.40
CA LEU A 97 29.96 5.02 -0.09
C LEU A 97 29.73 6.29 0.74
N GLU A 98 30.67 7.23 0.73
CA GLU A 98 30.50 8.52 1.41
C GLU A 98 29.30 9.28 0.86
N LYS A 99 29.15 9.40 -0.46
CA LYS A 99 27.98 10.01 -1.10
C LYS A 99 26.68 9.29 -0.71
N GLU A 100 26.67 7.96 -0.75
CA GLU A 100 25.52 7.14 -0.33
C GLU A 100 25.11 7.46 1.12
N THR A 101 26.06 7.49 2.06
CA THR A 101 25.78 7.80 3.46
C THR A 101 25.21 9.21 3.66
N GLN A 102 25.70 10.21 2.91
CA GLN A 102 25.18 11.58 2.94
C GLN A 102 23.73 11.64 2.44
N ILE A 103 23.40 10.91 1.36
CA ILE A 103 22.04 10.84 0.83
C ILE A 103 21.12 10.13 1.83
N ILE A 104 21.54 9.00 2.41
CA ILE A 104 20.75 8.29 3.44
C ILE A 104 20.48 9.20 4.64
N ALA A 105 21.48 9.95 5.11
CA ALA A 105 21.31 10.92 6.19
C ALA A 105 20.33 12.03 5.80
N SER A 106 20.36 12.49 4.55
CA SER A 106 19.40 13.48 4.03
C SER A 106 17.98 12.93 3.98
N ILE A 107 17.78 11.71 3.48
CA ILE A 107 16.48 11.02 3.48
C ILE A 107 15.97 10.88 4.92
N GLY A 108 16.84 10.51 5.86
CA GLY A 108 16.51 10.42 7.28
C GLY A 108 16.02 11.75 7.88
N ARG A 109 16.66 12.87 7.53
CA ARG A 109 16.20 14.22 7.95
C ARG A 109 14.82 14.55 7.39
N HIS A 110 14.57 14.30 6.11
CA HIS A 110 13.26 14.52 5.50
C HIS A 110 12.19 13.62 6.13
N ARG A 111 12.51 12.36 6.43
CA ARG A 111 11.62 11.43 7.13
C ARG A 111 11.24 11.93 8.51
N TYR A 112 12.20 12.50 9.24
CA TYR A 112 11.92 13.12 10.54
C TYR A 112 10.97 14.32 10.41
N ILE A 113 11.23 15.24 9.49
CA ILE A 113 10.39 16.42 9.25
C ILE A 113 8.96 16.02 8.85
N ALA A 114 8.83 15.09 7.89
CA ALA A 114 7.55 14.55 7.46
C ALA A 114 6.83 13.84 8.61
N TYR A 115 7.55 13.07 9.43
CA TYR A 115 6.98 12.41 10.59
C TYR A 115 6.44 13.41 11.61
N THR A 116 7.18 14.48 11.94
CA THR A 116 6.70 15.50 12.89
C THR A 116 5.49 16.25 12.37
N ALA A 117 5.46 16.62 11.09
CA ALA A 117 4.31 17.26 10.47
C ALA A 117 3.08 16.33 10.43
N ASN A 118 3.29 15.08 10.04
CA ASN A 118 2.24 14.05 10.01
C ASN A 118 1.74 13.70 11.41
N GLN A 119 2.58 13.79 12.45
CA GLN A 119 2.16 13.52 13.82
C GLN A 119 1.12 14.54 14.29
N GLU A 120 1.34 15.84 14.07
CA GLU A 120 0.37 16.89 14.39
C GLU A 120 -0.94 16.69 13.61
N ALA A 121 -0.85 16.43 12.30
CA ALA A 121 -2.01 16.13 11.47
C ALA A 121 -2.76 14.86 11.93
N SER A 122 -2.04 13.83 12.38
CA SER A 122 -2.64 12.58 12.87
C SER A 122 -3.36 12.74 14.21
N ILE A 123 -2.86 13.63 15.07
CA ILE A 123 -3.51 13.98 16.34
C ILE A 123 -4.82 14.71 16.03
N GLN A 124 -4.79 15.71 15.15
CA GLN A 124 -5.99 16.44 14.75
C GLN A 124 -7.01 15.51 14.07
N ALA A 125 -6.57 14.68 13.12
CA ALA A 125 -7.43 13.69 12.47
C ALA A 125 -7.99 12.65 13.47
N PHE A 126 -7.26 12.30 14.53
CA PHE A 126 -7.79 11.43 15.59
C PHE A 126 -8.87 12.14 16.41
N LEU A 127 -8.66 13.39 16.77
CA LEU A 127 -9.65 14.18 17.51
C LEU A 127 -10.91 14.36 16.67
N ASP A 128 -10.79 14.69 15.38
CA ASP A 128 -11.94 14.85 14.48
C ASP A 128 -12.74 13.56 14.27
N LYS A 129 -12.07 12.39 14.29
CA LYS A 129 -12.74 11.08 14.17
C LYS A 129 -13.68 10.75 15.33
N LEU A 130 -13.49 11.38 16.49
CA LEU A 130 -14.39 11.22 17.64
C LEU A 130 -15.73 11.93 17.42
N TRP A 131 -15.84 12.74 16.36
CA TRP A 131 -16.92 13.70 16.14
C TRP A 131 -17.53 13.69 14.74
N ARG A 132 -16.79 13.16 13.76
CA ARG A 132 -17.24 12.96 12.39
C ARG A 132 -17.32 11.46 12.10
N THR A 133 -18.43 11.06 11.49
CA THR A 133 -18.53 9.74 10.86
C THR A 133 -17.43 9.56 9.80
N PHE A 134 -17.13 8.31 9.44
CA PHE A 134 -16.17 7.98 8.37
C PHE A 134 -16.45 8.75 7.07
N ASP A 135 -17.73 9.06 6.80
CA ASP A 135 -18.21 9.78 5.62
C ASP A 135 -18.08 11.32 5.72
N GLY A 136 -17.42 11.85 6.76
CA GLY A 136 -17.21 13.28 6.94
C GLY A 136 -18.45 14.07 7.40
N LYS A 137 -19.62 13.43 7.48
CA LYS A 137 -20.83 13.99 8.09
C LYS A 137 -20.66 14.11 9.61
N ILE A 138 -21.20 15.18 10.18
CA ILE A 138 -21.28 15.40 11.62
C ILE A 138 -22.25 14.35 12.18
N ILE A 139 -21.90 13.73 13.32
CA ILE A 139 -22.80 12.81 14.01
C ILE A 139 -24.07 13.59 14.40
N GLU A 140 -25.22 13.25 13.81
CA GLU A 140 -26.49 13.99 13.97
C GLU A 140 -27.12 13.84 15.38
N MET A 141 -26.60 12.94 16.22
CA MET A 141 -27.09 12.74 17.59
C MET A 141 -26.00 13.01 18.62
N ASP A 142 -26.18 14.06 19.41
CA ASP A 142 -25.35 14.34 20.59
C ASP A 142 -25.74 13.40 21.74
N THR A 143 -24.91 12.39 21.99
CA THR A 143 -24.90 11.59 23.22
C THR A 143 -24.02 12.26 24.29
N GLN A 144 -24.14 11.87 25.56
CA GLN A 144 -23.28 12.40 26.63
C GLN A 144 -21.77 12.14 26.36
N PHE A 145 -21.45 11.00 25.74
CA PHE A 145 -20.07 10.64 25.38
C PHE A 145 -19.56 11.51 24.24
N THR A 146 -20.40 11.71 23.21
CA THR A 146 -20.23 12.74 22.20
C THR A 146 -20.70 14.11 22.70
N ILE A 147 -20.57 14.47 23.97
CA ILE A 147 -20.47 15.89 24.37
C ILE A 147 -19.13 16.06 25.06
N ARG A 148 -18.84 15.12 25.98
CA ARG A 148 -17.59 15.05 26.72
C ARG A 148 -16.35 15.12 25.84
N ALA A 149 -16.24 14.33 24.78
CA ALA A 149 -15.02 14.37 23.97
C ALA A 149 -14.86 15.66 23.12
N ARG A 150 -15.91 16.51 22.99
CA ARG A 150 -15.90 17.79 22.26
C ARG A 150 -15.35 18.84 23.18
N GLU A 151 -15.79 18.82 24.44
CA GLU A 151 -15.19 19.57 25.52
C GLU A 151 -13.69 19.26 25.62
N LEU A 152 -13.31 17.98 25.66
CA LEU A 152 -11.90 17.57 25.72
C LEU A 152 -11.11 18.00 24.48
N GLN A 153 -11.69 17.90 23.28
CA GLN A 153 -11.06 18.39 22.04
C GLN A 153 -10.86 19.91 22.07
N ASN A 154 -11.88 20.67 22.50
CA ASN A 154 -11.80 22.12 22.60
C ASN A 154 -10.70 22.54 23.58
N ILE A 155 -10.63 21.89 24.75
CA ILE A 155 -9.57 22.15 25.73
C ILE A 155 -8.20 21.82 25.12
N TYR A 156 -8.06 20.71 24.40
CA TYR A 156 -6.80 20.35 23.74
C TYR A 156 -6.37 21.40 22.72
N ASN A 157 -7.30 21.86 21.88
CA ASN A 157 -7.04 22.91 20.91
C ASN A 157 -6.59 24.19 21.61
N CYS A 158 -7.26 24.60 22.68
CA CYS A 158 -6.86 25.75 23.49
C CYS A 158 -5.46 25.61 24.12
N ILE A 159 -5.07 24.40 24.53
CA ILE A 159 -3.73 24.16 25.11
C ILE A 159 -2.63 24.33 24.05
N VAL A 160 -2.92 23.95 22.80
CA VAL A 160 -1.97 23.94 21.67
C VAL A 160 -1.90 25.31 20.98
N LEU A 161 -2.88 26.20 21.18
CA LEU A 161 -2.87 27.55 20.62
C LEU A 161 -1.55 28.28 20.95
N LYS A 162 -0.92 28.81 19.90
CA LYS A 162 0.27 29.63 19.99
C LYS A 162 -0.13 31.11 20.05
N ASN A 163 0.72 31.94 20.65
CA ASN A 163 0.58 33.41 20.68
C ASN A 163 -0.66 33.94 21.43
N ILE A 164 -1.06 33.26 22.51
CA ILE A 164 -2.10 33.75 23.42
C ILE A 164 -1.48 34.59 24.55
N SER A 165 -2.28 35.49 25.13
CA SER A 165 -1.84 36.32 26.24
C SER A 165 -1.60 35.50 27.51
N GLN A 166 -0.89 36.08 28.48
CA GLN A 166 -0.64 35.42 29.77
C GLN A 166 -1.97 35.11 30.50
N ASP A 167 -2.92 36.03 30.47
CA ASP A 167 -4.22 35.88 31.14
C ASP A 167 -5.07 34.80 30.46
N GLU A 168 -5.16 34.82 29.13
CA GLU A 168 -5.82 33.75 28.36
C GLU A 168 -5.22 32.38 28.63
N ARG A 169 -3.88 32.30 28.74
CA ARG A 169 -3.21 31.04 29.07
C ARG A 169 -3.56 30.55 30.47
N LEU A 170 -3.65 31.45 31.46
CA LEU A 170 -4.05 31.10 32.81
C LEU A 170 -5.48 30.54 32.84
N ASP A 171 -6.41 31.14 32.09
CA ASP A 171 -7.79 30.64 31.97
C ASP A 171 -7.86 29.24 31.34
N VAL A 172 -7.06 28.99 30.31
CA VAL A 172 -6.94 27.65 29.70
C VAL A 172 -6.39 26.63 30.70
N LEU A 173 -5.35 26.99 31.45
CA LEU A 173 -4.75 26.12 32.46
C LEU A 173 -5.70 25.84 33.63
N LEU A 174 -6.49 26.84 34.04
CA LEU A 174 -7.54 26.67 35.06
C LEU A 174 -8.63 25.72 34.57
N THR A 175 -9.10 25.89 33.34
CA THR A 175 -10.09 24.99 32.71
C THR A 175 -9.58 23.56 32.68
N LEU A 176 -8.34 23.37 32.19
CA LEU A 176 -7.68 22.07 32.17
C LEU A 176 -7.58 21.46 33.58
N LYS A 177 -7.14 22.25 34.57
CA LYS A 177 -7.02 21.83 35.97
C LYS A 177 -8.35 21.35 36.54
N HIS A 178 -9.46 22.00 36.20
CA HIS A 178 -10.80 21.59 36.65
C HIS A 178 -11.22 20.27 36.01
N THR A 179 -11.03 20.11 34.70
CA THR A 179 -11.40 18.85 34.00
C THR A 179 -10.60 17.63 34.43
N VAL A 180 -9.31 17.82 34.73
CA VAL A 180 -8.41 16.73 35.10
C VAL A 180 -8.62 16.29 36.55
N LYS A 181 -9.11 17.19 37.42
CA LYS A 181 -9.45 16.89 38.83
C LYS A 181 -10.65 15.96 39.00
N GLU A 182 -11.45 15.73 37.96
CA GLU A 182 -12.58 14.80 38.02
C GLU A 182 -12.15 13.35 38.30
N HIS A 183 -10.88 13.02 38.04
CA HIS A 183 -10.33 11.69 38.29
C HIS A 183 -8.96 11.75 38.98
N GLU A 184 -8.79 10.97 40.05
CA GLU A 184 -7.53 10.87 40.77
C GLU A 184 -6.73 9.65 40.28
N CYS A 185 -5.67 9.89 39.50
CA CYS A 185 -4.71 8.87 39.11
C CYS A 185 -3.33 9.49 38.86
N LYS A 186 -2.31 8.64 38.67
CA LYS A 186 -0.94 9.11 38.43
C LYS A 186 -0.83 10.06 37.24
N LEU A 187 -1.55 9.78 36.15
CA LEU A 187 -1.56 10.64 34.96
C LEU A 187 -2.12 12.04 35.26
N THR A 188 -3.23 12.12 36.00
CA THR A 188 -3.85 13.41 36.33
C THR A 188 -3.00 14.20 37.32
N GLN A 189 -2.36 13.53 38.29
CA GLN A 189 -1.39 14.15 39.20
C GLN A 189 -0.19 14.76 38.44
N GLU A 190 0.41 14.01 37.50
CA GLU A 190 1.52 14.53 36.69
C GLU A 190 1.09 15.75 35.85
N ILE A 191 -0.13 15.75 35.29
CA ILE A 191 -0.66 16.91 34.57
C ILE A 191 -0.80 18.11 35.51
N LEU A 192 -1.38 17.91 36.71
CA LEU A 192 -1.58 18.97 37.70
C LEU A 192 -0.26 19.61 38.16
N GLU A 193 0.76 18.80 38.45
CA GLU A 193 2.09 19.28 38.82
C GLU A 193 2.74 20.14 37.72
N LEU A 194 2.57 19.75 36.45
CA LEU A 194 3.10 20.51 35.33
C LEU A 194 2.34 21.81 35.09
N ILE A 195 1.03 21.81 35.31
CA ILE A 195 0.21 23.04 35.26
C ILE A 195 0.69 24.01 36.33
N ASP A 196 0.80 23.57 37.57
CA ASP A 196 1.23 24.42 38.68
C ASP A 196 2.65 24.96 38.45
N ARG A 197 3.53 24.13 37.89
CA ARG A 197 4.87 24.57 37.47
C ARG A 197 4.85 25.57 36.31
N GLU A 198 3.95 25.45 35.34
CA GLU A 198 3.82 26.43 34.25
C GLU A 198 3.36 27.78 34.81
N VAL A 199 2.35 27.77 35.68
CA VAL A 199 1.85 28.98 36.37
C VAL A 199 2.97 29.64 37.17
N ASP A 200 3.70 28.90 38.00
CA ASP A 200 4.78 29.45 38.81
C ASP A 200 5.89 30.11 37.95
N LEU A 201 6.28 29.47 36.84
CA LEU A 201 7.30 30.02 35.95
C LEU A 201 6.80 31.24 35.18
N MET A 202 5.53 31.27 34.80
CA MET A 202 4.90 32.44 34.17
C MET A 202 4.83 33.62 35.16
N MET A 203 4.43 33.37 36.41
CA MET A 203 4.38 34.41 37.45
C MET A 203 5.77 34.97 37.79
N ARG A 204 6.84 34.20 37.56
CA ARG A 204 8.24 34.64 37.70
C ARG A 204 8.79 35.37 36.47
N GLY A 205 7.97 35.60 35.43
CA GLY A 205 8.36 36.32 34.22
C GLY A 205 9.26 35.53 33.27
N VAL A 206 9.22 34.19 33.30
CA VAL A 206 9.98 33.37 32.35
C VAL A 206 9.43 33.56 30.93
N LYS A 207 10.32 33.81 29.97
CA LYS A 207 9.96 33.98 28.55
C LYS A 207 9.21 32.76 27.99
N HIS A 208 8.21 33.01 27.15
CA HIS A 208 7.38 31.96 26.54
C HIS A 208 8.17 30.90 25.75
N GLU A 209 9.26 31.28 25.08
CA GLU A 209 10.15 30.38 24.34
C GLU A 209 10.73 29.28 25.24
N ASN A 210 11.08 29.62 26.48
CA ASN A 210 11.65 28.68 27.44
C ASN A 210 10.61 27.71 28.04
N LEU A 211 9.31 27.98 27.84
CA LEU A 211 8.21 27.14 28.32
C LEU A 211 7.71 26.16 27.25
N GLU A 212 8.25 26.18 26.03
CA GLU A 212 7.75 25.36 24.92
C GLU A 212 7.79 23.86 25.24
N GLY A 213 8.88 23.39 25.85
CA GLY A 213 9.02 21.98 26.26
C GLY A 213 7.99 21.57 27.32
N LEU A 214 7.72 22.45 28.30
CA LEU A 214 6.73 22.21 29.34
C LEU A 214 5.32 22.15 28.76
N ARG A 215 4.98 23.11 27.89
CA ARG A 215 3.69 23.17 27.18
C ARG A 215 3.46 21.96 26.29
N LYS A 216 4.48 21.52 25.54
CA LYS A 216 4.43 20.28 24.75
C LYS A 216 4.19 19.05 25.62
N ARG A 217 4.82 18.98 26.80
CA ARG A 217 4.61 17.88 27.74
C ARG A 217 3.18 17.87 28.31
N ILE A 218 2.64 19.02 28.71
CA ILE A 218 1.26 19.16 29.16
C ILE A 218 0.29 18.72 28.06
N ALA A 219 0.45 19.22 26.83
CA ALA A 219 -0.38 18.82 25.69
C ALA A 219 -0.29 17.31 25.41
N THR A 220 0.90 16.72 25.50
CA THR A 220 1.12 15.28 25.26
C THR A 220 0.43 14.42 26.33
N LEU A 221 0.57 14.78 27.61
CA LEU A 221 -0.09 14.06 28.70
C LEU A 221 -1.60 14.24 28.67
N PHE A 222 -2.09 15.44 28.35
CA PHE A 222 -3.52 15.66 28.18
C PHE A 222 -4.07 14.87 26.98
N PHE A 223 -3.33 14.76 25.87
CA PHE A 223 -3.71 13.88 24.77
C PHE A 223 -3.77 12.40 25.19
N HIS A 224 -2.87 11.95 26.08
CA HIS A 224 -2.94 10.61 26.66
C HIS A 224 -4.18 10.43 27.54
N TYR A 225 -4.55 11.46 28.31
CA TYR A 225 -5.80 11.50 29.06
C TYR A 225 -7.01 11.37 28.12
N ILE A 226 -7.05 12.13 27.01
CA ILE A 226 -8.11 12.02 26.00
C ILE A 226 -8.19 10.63 25.40
N LYS A 227 -7.05 9.96 25.17
CA LYS A 227 -7.00 8.59 24.60
C LYS A 227 -7.42 7.48 25.56
N THR A 228 -7.64 7.78 26.83
CA THR A 228 -7.98 6.76 27.83
C THR A 228 -9.50 6.58 27.87
N PRO A 229 -10.04 5.36 27.58
CA PRO A 229 -11.48 5.13 27.54
C PRO A 229 -12.24 5.47 28.81
N LEU A 230 -11.55 5.41 29.96
CA LEU A 230 -12.13 5.74 31.27
C LEU A 230 -12.50 7.23 31.38
N PHE A 231 -11.76 8.11 30.72
CA PHE A 231 -11.98 9.56 30.71
C PHE A 231 -12.76 10.03 29.48
N ASN A 232 -12.66 9.25 28.40
CA ASN A 232 -13.31 9.51 27.13
C ASN A 232 -13.92 8.20 26.56
N PRO A 233 -15.19 7.93 26.87
CA PRO A 233 -15.85 6.69 26.45
C PRO A 233 -15.93 6.51 24.93
N GLU A 234 -16.00 7.58 24.13
CA GLU A 234 -16.07 7.49 22.66
C GLU A 234 -14.79 6.88 22.05
N VAL A 235 -13.63 7.06 22.70
CA VAL A 235 -12.37 6.51 22.21
C VAL A 235 -12.38 4.99 22.14
N ALA A 236 -13.17 4.32 22.97
CA ALA A 236 -13.31 2.86 22.97
C ALA A 236 -13.62 2.29 21.57
N ARG A 237 -14.43 3.00 20.77
CA ARG A 237 -14.82 2.59 19.40
C ARG A 237 -13.67 2.68 18.40
N HIS A 238 -12.69 3.53 18.66
CA HIS A 238 -11.60 3.84 17.75
C HIS A 238 -10.26 3.22 18.16
N LEU A 239 -10.19 2.57 19.33
CA LEU A 239 -9.00 1.84 19.75
C LEU A 239 -8.82 0.58 18.89
N LYS A 240 -7.61 0.41 18.35
CA LYS A 240 -7.22 -0.79 17.59
C LYS A 240 -7.17 -2.06 18.44
N VAL A 241 -7.04 -1.90 19.75
CA VAL A 241 -6.91 -3.01 20.71
C VAL A 241 -8.30 -3.35 21.26
N PRO A 242 -8.79 -4.59 21.06
CA PRO A 242 -10.00 -5.06 21.72
C PRO A 242 -9.88 -4.94 23.24
N GLN A 243 -10.92 -4.44 23.91
CA GLN A 243 -10.91 -4.28 25.37
C GLN A 243 -10.95 -5.61 26.14
N ASP A 244 -11.30 -6.71 25.46
CA ASP A 244 -11.39 -8.05 26.03
C ASP A 244 -10.04 -8.80 25.89
N PRO A 245 -9.33 -9.09 27.01
CA PRO A 245 -8.02 -9.75 26.99
C PRO A 245 -8.05 -11.12 26.31
N LEU A 246 -9.16 -11.86 26.39
CA LEU A 246 -9.27 -13.22 25.86
C LEU A 246 -9.30 -13.24 24.31
N LYS A 247 -9.73 -12.15 23.68
CA LYS A 247 -9.66 -11.99 22.22
C LYS A 247 -8.24 -11.66 21.75
N PHE A 248 -7.41 -11.13 22.64
CA PHE A 248 -6.02 -10.75 22.35
C PHE A 248 -5.15 -12.01 22.15
N TYR A 249 -5.23 -12.99 23.05
CA TYR A 249 -4.33 -14.16 23.04
C TYR A 249 -4.45 -15.07 21.80
N LYS A 250 -5.57 -15.04 21.07
CA LYS A 250 -5.80 -15.96 19.94
C LYS A 250 -5.05 -15.57 18.65
N LYS A 251 -4.47 -14.36 18.56
CA LYS A 251 -3.90 -13.82 17.30
C LYS A 251 -2.61 -13.02 17.52
N ILE A 252 -1.74 -13.46 18.42
CA ILE A 252 -0.44 -12.82 18.67
C ILE A 252 0.65 -13.77 18.18
N TYR A 253 1.60 -13.22 17.43
CA TYR A 253 2.76 -13.95 16.94
C TYR A 253 4.04 -13.31 17.44
N PHE A 254 5.07 -14.12 17.61
CA PHE A 254 6.40 -13.66 18.01
C PHE A 254 7.24 -13.37 16.77
N CYS A 255 7.77 -12.15 16.69
CA CYS A 255 8.73 -11.79 15.64
C CYS A 255 10.14 -12.16 16.07
N LEU A 256 10.83 -13.01 15.30
CA LEU A 256 12.22 -13.41 15.58
C LEU A 256 13.22 -12.25 15.42
N SER A 257 12.90 -11.24 14.62
CA SER A 257 13.81 -10.13 14.32
C SER A 257 13.79 -9.03 15.38
N CYS A 258 12.60 -8.57 15.80
CA CYS A 258 12.48 -7.53 16.84
C CYS A 258 12.22 -8.09 18.25
N GLN A 259 12.02 -9.41 18.38
CA GLN A 259 11.75 -10.08 19.66
C GLN A 259 10.49 -9.55 20.39
N LEU A 260 9.53 -9.01 19.63
CA LEU A 260 8.27 -8.50 20.15
C LEU A 260 7.12 -9.45 19.81
N TYR A 261 6.18 -9.56 20.76
CA TYR A 261 4.87 -10.15 20.54
C TYR A 261 3.96 -9.12 19.89
N LEU A 262 3.51 -9.41 18.67
CA LEU A 262 2.71 -8.48 17.87
C LEU A 262 1.41 -9.14 17.40
N PRO A 263 0.33 -8.38 17.19
CA PRO A 263 -0.89 -8.91 16.61
C PRO A 263 -0.66 -9.45 15.18
N ALA A 264 -1.48 -10.40 14.75
CA ALA A 264 -1.47 -10.96 13.39
C ALA A 264 -1.49 -9.89 12.28
N THR A 265 -2.13 -8.74 12.52
CA THR A 265 -2.19 -7.61 11.59
C THR A 265 -0.84 -6.96 11.32
N GLU A 266 0.15 -7.16 12.18
CA GLU A 266 1.50 -6.60 12.01
C GLU A 266 2.42 -7.52 11.19
N PHE A 267 1.92 -8.67 10.75
CA PHE A 267 2.67 -9.61 9.93
C PHE A 267 2.13 -9.64 8.51
N ALA A 268 3.03 -9.74 7.53
CA ALA A 268 2.64 -10.10 6.19
C ALA A 268 2.35 -11.60 6.25
N VAL A 269 1.07 -11.97 6.24
CA VAL A 269 0.68 -13.36 6.11
C VAL A 269 0.94 -13.71 4.66
N SER A 270 2.17 -14.11 4.34
CA SER A 270 2.43 -14.78 3.06
C SER A 270 1.52 -15.98 3.04
N SER A 271 0.61 -15.96 2.07
CA SER A 271 -0.46 -16.93 1.93
C SER A 271 0.08 -18.38 1.87
N THR A 272 1.34 -18.54 1.44
CA THR A 272 2.06 -19.82 1.24
C THR A 272 3.02 -20.18 2.39
N SER A 273 3.36 -19.26 3.29
CA SER A 273 4.25 -19.56 4.42
C SER A 273 3.49 -20.01 5.66
N HIS A 274 3.66 -21.26 6.08
CA HIS A 274 3.10 -21.76 7.34
C HIS A 274 3.74 -21.14 8.59
N HIS A 275 4.76 -20.31 8.42
CA HIS A 275 5.52 -19.74 9.50
C HIS A 275 5.74 -18.24 9.35
N ILE A 276 5.05 -17.51 10.23
CA ILE A 276 5.15 -16.07 10.37
C ILE A 276 6.29 -15.76 11.33
N TYR A 277 7.49 -15.50 10.79
CA TYR A 277 8.68 -15.26 11.62
C TYR A 277 9.09 -13.79 11.76
N ARG A 278 8.64 -12.92 10.84
CA ARG A 278 9.06 -11.51 10.79
C ARG A 278 7.87 -10.58 10.60
N CYS A 279 7.79 -9.53 11.40
CA CYS A 279 6.75 -8.51 11.25
C CYS A 279 7.02 -7.60 10.04
N ARG A 280 5.97 -6.93 9.55
CA ARG A 280 6.01 -5.98 8.43
C ARG A 280 7.05 -4.89 8.63
N HIS A 281 7.19 -4.39 9.87
CA HIS A 281 8.20 -3.40 10.19
C HIS A 281 9.62 -3.92 9.94
N CYS A 282 9.95 -5.12 10.43
CA CYS A 282 11.26 -5.72 10.20
C CYS A 282 11.51 -6.08 8.73
N ILE A 283 10.49 -6.52 8.00
CA ILE A 283 10.57 -6.79 6.56
C ILE A 283 10.88 -5.49 5.80
N ASN A 284 10.17 -4.40 6.11
CA ASN A 284 10.39 -3.11 5.47
C ASN A 284 11.78 -2.54 5.81
N LEU A 285 12.24 -2.69 7.05
CA LEU A 285 13.58 -2.28 7.47
C LEU A 285 14.67 -3.09 6.73
N ASP A 286 14.48 -4.40 6.60
CA ASP A 286 15.39 -5.27 5.85
C ASP A 286 15.44 -4.89 4.36
N ASN A 287 14.29 -4.52 3.77
CA ASN A 287 14.24 -3.99 2.42
C ASN A 287 14.98 -2.65 2.32
N GLU A 288 14.65 -1.65 3.14
CA GLU A 288 15.31 -0.32 3.14
C GLU A 288 16.84 -0.42 3.28
N THR A 289 17.32 -1.41 4.05
CA THR A 289 18.76 -1.57 4.33
C THR A 289 19.51 -2.43 3.31
N ARG A 290 18.87 -3.47 2.73
CA ARG A 290 19.56 -4.43 1.85
C ARG A 290 19.21 -4.27 0.37
N LYS A 291 17.92 -4.30 0.05
CA LYS A 291 17.44 -4.48 -1.33
C LYS A 291 16.95 -3.18 -1.96
N ARG A 292 16.32 -2.32 -1.16
CA ARG A 292 15.72 -1.04 -1.55
C ARG A 292 14.80 -1.19 -2.76
N GLU A 293 14.07 -2.30 -2.81
CA GLU A 293 13.09 -2.57 -3.85
C GLU A 293 11.83 -1.72 -3.60
N SER A 294 11.22 -1.21 -4.68
CA SER A 294 9.94 -0.50 -4.59
C SER A 294 8.78 -1.42 -4.94
N CYS A 295 7.91 -1.69 -3.96
CA CYS A 295 6.68 -2.48 -4.16
C CYS A 295 5.53 -1.65 -4.74
N LEU A 296 5.74 -0.37 -4.98
CA LEU A 296 4.70 0.58 -5.40
C LEU A 296 4.07 0.21 -6.74
N LYS A 297 4.87 -0.29 -7.68
CA LYS A 297 4.38 -0.71 -8.99
C LYS A 297 3.35 -1.84 -8.85
N TYR A 298 3.63 -2.82 -8.00
CA TYR A 298 2.70 -3.91 -7.68
C TYR A 298 1.48 -3.44 -6.88
N LYS A 299 1.65 -2.45 -5.99
CA LYS A 299 0.53 -1.85 -5.25
C LYS A 299 -0.43 -1.12 -6.19
N CYS A 300 0.10 -0.35 -7.15
CA CYS A 300 -0.71 0.30 -8.18
C CYS A 300 -1.43 -0.72 -9.06
N LEU A 301 -0.75 -1.81 -9.45
CA LEU A 301 -1.36 -2.89 -10.23
C LEU A 301 -2.52 -3.56 -9.47
N LEU A 302 -2.32 -3.86 -8.19
CA LEU A 302 -3.36 -4.41 -7.32
C LEU A 302 -4.53 -3.44 -7.09
N GLN A 303 -4.26 -2.16 -6.90
CA GLN A 303 -5.32 -1.15 -6.78
C GLN A 303 -6.15 -1.05 -8.06
N ARG A 304 -5.52 -1.05 -9.24
CA ARG A 304 -6.24 -1.06 -10.52
C ARG A 304 -7.13 -2.29 -10.66
N LEU A 305 -6.63 -3.44 -10.23
CA LEU A 305 -7.39 -4.69 -10.22
C LEU A 305 -8.63 -4.59 -9.30
N TYR A 306 -8.48 -4.02 -8.11
CA TYR A 306 -9.63 -3.79 -7.22
C TYR A 306 -10.67 -2.86 -7.82
N TYR A 307 -10.24 -1.77 -8.47
CA TYR A 307 -11.17 -0.86 -9.13
C TYR A 307 -11.87 -1.53 -10.31
N SER A 308 -11.13 -2.25 -11.17
CA SER A 308 -11.74 -2.92 -12.31
C SER A 308 -12.70 -4.02 -11.90
N GLU A 309 -12.41 -4.75 -10.82
CA GLU A 309 -13.29 -5.83 -10.33
C GLU A 309 -14.53 -5.29 -9.61
N ALA A 310 -14.40 -4.14 -8.92
CA ALA A 310 -15.55 -3.48 -8.30
C ALA A 310 -16.60 -3.03 -9.34
N ASP A 311 -16.18 -2.68 -10.55
CA ASP A 311 -17.08 -2.25 -11.63
C ASP A 311 -18.00 -3.38 -12.16
N TYR A 312 -17.70 -4.65 -11.89
CA TYR A 312 -18.51 -5.78 -12.37
C TYR A 312 -19.74 -6.10 -11.49
N GLU A 313 -19.80 -5.60 -10.25
CA GLU A 313 -20.89 -5.81 -9.29
C GLU A 313 -21.32 -7.30 -9.13
N ASP A 314 -20.39 -8.24 -9.34
CA ASP A 314 -20.67 -9.69 -9.45
C ASP A 314 -20.34 -10.49 -8.18
N ASP A 315 -20.25 -9.81 -7.03
CA ASP A 315 -19.84 -10.39 -5.74
C ASP A 315 -18.50 -11.16 -5.79
N SER A 316 -17.61 -10.82 -6.74
CA SER A 316 -16.28 -11.43 -6.86
C SER A 316 -15.48 -11.30 -5.57
N LYS A 317 -14.92 -12.41 -5.09
CA LYS A 317 -14.24 -12.46 -3.78
C LYS A 317 -12.74 -12.66 -3.91
N ILE A 318 -12.32 -13.43 -4.92
CA ILE A 318 -10.93 -13.87 -5.05
C ILE A 318 -9.98 -12.69 -5.25
N ALA A 319 -10.36 -11.72 -6.09
CA ALA A 319 -9.59 -10.50 -6.31
C ALA A 319 -9.21 -9.82 -4.99
N PHE A 320 -10.19 -9.53 -4.13
CA PHE A 320 -10.00 -8.81 -2.87
C PHE A 320 -9.29 -9.61 -1.77
N LEU A 321 -9.12 -10.93 -1.95
CA LEU A 321 -8.33 -11.77 -1.05
C LEU A 321 -6.82 -11.70 -1.35
N MET A 322 -6.43 -11.18 -2.53
CA MET A 322 -5.03 -11.11 -2.95
C MET A 322 -4.22 -10.11 -2.11
N GLN A 323 -3.01 -10.50 -1.70
CA GLN A 323 -2.08 -9.58 -1.07
C GLN A 323 -1.04 -9.04 -2.06
N LEU A 324 -0.28 -8.03 -1.63
CA LEU A 324 0.77 -7.40 -2.43
C LEU A 324 1.83 -8.42 -2.89
N GLN A 325 2.24 -9.33 -2.00
CA GLN A 325 3.21 -10.39 -2.29
C GLN A 325 2.67 -11.39 -3.32
N ASP A 326 1.37 -11.67 -3.27
CA ASP A 326 0.72 -12.60 -4.19
C ASP A 326 0.71 -12.04 -5.62
N ILE A 327 0.44 -10.74 -5.77
CA ILE A 327 0.50 -10.04 -7.06
C ILE A 327 1.94 -9.91 -7.56
N GLN A 328 2.90 -9.64 -6.68
CA GLN A 328 4.31 -9.63 -7.04
C GLN A 328 4.73 -11.00 -7.60
N TYR A 329 4.40 -12.10 -6.90
CA TYR A 329 4.69 -13.45 -7.35
C TYR A 329 4.03 -13.76 -8.70
N LEU A 330 2.73 -13.44 -8.83
CA LEU A 330 1.98 -13.65 -10.07
C LEU A 330 2.64 -12.89 -11.23
N THR A 331 3.06 -11.65 -11.01
CA THR A 331 3.68 -10.81 -12.03
C THR A 331 5.07 -11.31 -12.41
N GLU A 332 5.96 -11.52 -11.44
CA GLU A 332 7.37 -11.86 -11.67
C GLU A 332 7.55 -13.31 -12.11
N ASN A 333 6.91 -14.28 -11.44
CA ASN A 333 7.18 -15.70 -11.65
C ASN A 333 6.26 -16.35 -12.69
N ILE A 334 5.00 -15.91 -12.81
CA ILE A 334 4.03 -16.51 -13.73
C ILE A 334 3.99 -15.73 -15.05
N TRP A 335 3.96 -14.40 -14.96
CA TRP A 335 3.88 -13.54 -16.13
C TRP A 335 5.23 -12.97 -16.60
N ALA A 336 6.33 -13.20 -15.87
CA ALA A 336 7.68 -12.72 -16.20
C ALA A 336 7.78 -11.19 -16.35
N SER A 337 6.93 -10.45 -15.63
CA SER A 337 6.86 -8.98 -15.61
C SER A 337 6.66 -8.36 -17.00
N GLN A 338 5.98 -9.06 -17.91
CA GLN A 338 5.75 -8.62 -19.28
C GLN A 338 4.31 -8.86 -19.73
N SER A 339 3.81 -8.00 -20.62
CA SER A 339 2.58 -8.29 -21.38
C SER A 339 2.76 -9.56 -22.20
N VAL A 340 1.75 -10.42 -22.19
CA VAL A 340 1.82 -11.70 -22.94
C VAL A 340 1.76 -11.48 -24.45
N LEU A 341 1.18 -10.37 -24.92
CA LEU A 341 0.97 -10.09 -26.34
C LEU A 341 2.14 -9.30 -26.94
N SER A 342 2.44 -8.14 -26.38
CA SER A 342 3.49 -7.23 -26.87
C SER A 342 4.87 -7.44 -26.23
N ALA A 343 4.99 -8.29 -25.22
CA ALA A 343 6.20 -8.42 -24.40
C ALA A 343 6.63 -7.10 -23.72
N TRP A 344 5.70 -6.15 -23.57
CA TRP A 344 5.95 -4.87 -22.91
C TRP A 344 6.26 -5.06 -21.43
N ASN A 345 7.33 -4.43 -20.94
CA ASN A 345 7.89 -4.67 -19.60
C ASN A 345 7.69 -3.54 -18.59
N ASP A 346 7.07 -2.42 -18.97
CA ASP A 346 6.77 -1.35 -18.02
C ASP A 346 5.51 -1.68 -17.20
N LEU A 347 5.71 -2.09 -15.95
CA LEU A 347 4.66 -2.40 -14.98
C LEU A 347 3.64 -1.26 -14.79
N ASN A 348 4.02 0.00 -15.03
CA ASN A 348 3.09 1.12 -14.90
C ASN A 348 1.99 1.10 -15.98
N ASP A 349 2.26 0.51 -17.14
CA ASP A 349 1.33 0.41 -18.26
C ASP A 349 0.59 -0.94 -18.30
N LEU A 350 0.98 -1.88 -17.43
CA LEU A 350 0.36 -3.19 -17.33
C LEU A 350 -0.87 -3.19 -16.41
N VAL A 351 -1.80 -4.09 -16.73
CA VAL A 351 -3.08 -4.34 -16.05
C VAL A 351 -3.33 -5.85 -16.05
N MET A 352 -3.87 -6.37 -14.94
CA MET A 352 -4.37 -7.73 -14.87
C MET A 352 -5.87 -7.72 -15.13
N VAL A 353 -6.31 -8.48 -16.14
CA VAL A 353 -7.71 -8.56 -16.56
C VAL A 353 -8.19 -10.01 -16.48
N ARG A 354 -9.50 -10.23 -16.37
CA ARG A 354 -10.12 -11.55 -16.51
C ARG A 354 -9.78 -12.15 -17.87
N TRP A 355 -9.34 -13.40 -17.88
CA TRP A 355 -9.07 -14.13 -19.12
C TRP A 355 -10.38 -14.57 -19.79
N ASP A 356 -11.27 -15.21 -19.02
CA ASP A 356 -12.65 -15.45 -19.39
C ASP A 356 -13.54 -14.46 -18.62
N LYS A 357 -14.34 -13.68 -19.36
CA LYS A 357 -15.23 -12.64 -18.83
C LYS A 357 -16.40 -13.21 -18.04
N SER A 358 -16.80 -14.44 -18.36
CA SER A 358 -17.94 -15.09 -17.73
C SER A 358 -17.64 -15.57 -16.31
N LEU A 359 -16.35 -15.70 -15.98
CA LEU A 359 -15.87 -16.16 -14.69
C LEU A 359 -15.30 -15.00 -13.87
N GLU A 360 -15.35 -15.11 -12.55
CA GLU A 360 -14.72 -14.14 -11.67
C GLU A 360 -13.20 -14.10 -11.88
N TRP A 361 -12.58 -12.97 -11.56
CA TRP A 361 -11.13 -12.89 -11.62
C TRP A 361 -10.49 -13.81 -10.58
N SER A 362 -9.48 -14.55 -11.01
CA SER A 362 -8.66 -15.38 -10.12
C SER A 362 -7.24 -15.49 -10.67
N PRO A 363 -6.25 -15.92 -9.87
CA PRO A 363 -4.91 -16.17 -10.37
C PRO A 363 -4.85 -17.16 -11.55
N TRP A 364 -5.86 -18.03 -11.69
CA TRP A 364 -6.02 -18.99 -12.77
C TRP A 364 -7.08 -18.61 -13.81
N ASN A 365 -7.62 -17.40 -13.74
CA ASN A 365 -8.47 -16.77 -14.74
C ASN A 365 -8.01 -15.32 -15.01
N CYS A 366 -6.70 -15.09 -15.02
CA CYS A 366 -6.12 -13.76 -15.23
C CYS A 366 -5.22 -13.70 -16.45
N ILE A 367 -5.04 -12.52 -17.03
CA ILE A 367 -4.02 -12.26 -18.03
C ILE A 367 -3.37 -10.91 -17.78
N LEU A 368 -2.03 -10.84 -17.91
CA LEU A 368 -1.27 -9.61 -17.79
C LEU A 368 -1.09 -8.96 -19.16
N LEU A 369 -1.67 -7.79 -19.36
CA LEU A 369 -1.70 -7.05 -20.63
C LEU A 369 -1.38 -5.58 -20.39
N THR A 370 -1.04 -4.85 -21.45
CA THR A 370 -1.05 -3.37 -21.40
C THR A 370 -2.49 -2.86 -21.26
N LYS A 371 -2.68 -1.61 -20.79
CA LYS A 371 -4.01 -0.98 -20.72
C LYS A 371 -4.79 -1.11 -22.03
N ASP A 372 -4.15 -0.82 -23.17
CA ASP A 372 -4.78 -0.86 -24.49
C ASP A 372 -5.17 -2.30 -24.87
N GLU A 373 -4.24 -3.25 -24.71
CA GLU A 373 -4.50 -4.67 -24.96
C GLU A 373 -5.61 -5.22 -24.06
N GLY A 374 -5.66 -4.80 -22.80
CA GLY A 374 -6.72 -5.15 -21.86
C GLY A 374 -8.08 -4.66 -22.36
N THR A 375 -8.19 -3.41 -22.81
CA THR A 375 -9.46 -2.91 -23.38
C THR A 375 -9.85 -3.64 -24.67
N ALA A 376 -8.88 -4.04 -25.49
CA ALA A 376 -9.13 -4.82 -26.69
C ALA A 376 -9.62 -6.23 -26.35
N HIS A 377 -8.98 -6.89 -25.39
CA HIS A 377 -9.39 -8.18 -24.85
C HIS A 377 -10.82 -8.13 -24.30
N LEU A 378 -11.14 -7.06 -23.56
CA LEU A 378 -12.49 -6.81 -23.04
C LEU A 378 -13.55 -6.52 -24.11
N LYS A 379 -13.18 -6.31 -25.38
CA LYS A 379 -14.14 -6.20 -26.50
C LYS A 379 -14.38 -7.51 -27.26
N LEU A 380 -13.55 -8.54 -27.05
CA LEU A 380 -13.70 -9.86 -27.72
C LEU A 380 -14.98 -10.57 -27.27
N LYS A 381 -15.68 -11.28 -28.17
CA LYS A 381 -16.91 -12.02 -27.81
C LYS A 381 -16.60 -13.30 -27.04
N SER A 382 -15.61 -14.06 -27.51
CA SER A 382 -15.09 -15.25 -26.85
C SER A 382 -13.58 -15.32 -27.00
N VAL A 383 -12.95 -16.06 -26.10
CA VAL A 383 -11.51 -16.27 -26.08
C VAL A 383 -11.08 -17.22 -27.21
N GLU A 384 -11.90 -18.23 -27.52
CA GLU A 384 -11.59 -19.20 -28.59
C GLU A 384 -11.66 -18.59 -29.99
N GLU A 385 -12.51 -17.57 -30.21
CA GLU A 385 -12.57 -16.86 -31.50
C GLU A 385 -11.45 -15.81 -31.63
N GLY A 386 -10.98 -15.26 -30.50
CA GLY A 386 -10.04 -14.14 -30.47
C GLY A 386 -8.57 -14.53 -30.50
N TYR A 387 -8.20 -15.73 -30.02
CA TYR A 387 -6.81 -16.16 -29.87
C TYR A 387 -6.51 -17.49 -30.56
N GLU A 388 -5.27 -17.65 -31.01
CA GLU A 388 -4.79 -18.91 -31.60
C GLU A 388 -4.74 -20.05 -30.55
N PRO A 389 -5.07 -21.30 -30.91
CA PRO A 389 -5.05 -22.44 -29.98
C PRO A 389 -3.74 -22.65 -29.23
N LEU A 390 -2.59 -22.44 -29.89
CA LEU A 390 -1.26 -22.54 -29.26
C LEU A 390 -1.08 -21.49 -28.15
N PHE A 391 -1.60 -20.28 -28.38
CA PHE A 391 -1.56 -19.21 -27.40
C PHE A 391 -2.45 -19.53 -26.20
N ILE A 392 -3.67 -20.03 -26.44
CA ILE A 392 -4.59 -20.48 -25.38
C ILE A 392 -3.92 -21.57 -24.53
N HIS A 393 -3.24 -22.54 -25.14
CA HIS A 393 -2.52 -23.58 -24.41
C HIS A 393 -1.40 -22.99 -23.51
N LYS A 394 -0.65 -22.01 -24.02
CA LYS A 394 0.38 -21.29 -23.23
C LYS A 394 -0.22 -20.57 -22.02
N ILE A 395 -1.37 -19.92 -22.19
CA ILE A 395 -2.10 -19.25 -21.10
C ILE A 395 -2.59 -20.28 -20.07
N LYS A 396 -3.23 -21.36 -20.52
CA LYS A 396 -3.67 -22.45 -19.62
C LYS A 396 -2.52 -23.05 -18.82
N HIS A 397 -1.34 -23.20 -19.42
CA HIS A 397 -0.14 -23.66 -18.70
C HIS A 397 0.27 -22.67 -17.59
N LYS A 398 0.23 -21.36 -17.85
CA LYS A 398 0.50 -20.34 -16.81
C LYS A 398 -0.56 -20.34 -15.71
N HIS A 399 -1.83 -20.50 -16.05
CA HIS A 399 -2.90 -20.66 -15.07
C HIS A 399 -2.70 -21.91 -14.22
N PHE A 400 -2.23 -23.01 -14.81
CA PHE A 400 -1.89 -24.22 -14.07
C PHE A 400 -0.75 -23.99 -13.06
N LEU A 401 0.31 -23.27 -13.45
CA LEU A 401 1.37 -22.86 -12.53
C LEU A 401 0.81 -22.00 -11.38
N ALA A 402 -0.12 -21.10 -11.68
CA ALA A 402 -0.82 -20.31 -10.67
C ALA A 402 -1.64 -21.20 -9.73
N LYS A 403 -2.48 -22.11 -10.25
CA LYS A 403 -3.26 -23.06 -9.43
C LYS A 403 -2.34 -23.82 -8.46
N ASN A 404 -1.19 -24.33 -8.94
CA ASN A 404 -0.26 -25.07 -8.09
C ASN A 404 0.31 -24.23 -6.94
N TYR A 405 0.69 -22.98 -7.20
CA TYR A 405 1.18 -22.09 -6.16
C TYR A 405 0.07 -21.67 -5.18
N PHE A 406 -1.06 -21.18 -5.71
CA PHE A 406 -2.15 -20.62 -4.90
C PHE A 406 -2.97 -21.70 -4.17
N SER A 407 -2.91 -22.97 -4.60
CA SER A 407 -3.52 -24.11 -3.87
C SER A 407 -2.87 -24.40 -2.50
N GLN A 408 -1.66 -23.90 -2.26
CA GLN A 408 -1.00 -24.00 -0.95
C GLN A 408 -1.68 -23.10 0.09
N ILE A 409 -2.48 -22.13 -0.36
CA ILE A 409 -3.13 -21.13 0.48
C ILE A 409 -4.49 -21.68 0.88
N PRO A 410 -4.75 -21.98 2.17
CA PRO A 410 -5.97 -22.68 2.57
C PRO A 410 -7.27 -21.98 2.16
N VAL A 411 -7.29 -20.64 2.20
CA VAL A 411 -8.45 -19.84 1.80
C VAL A 411 -8.70 -19.96 0.29
N LEU A 412 -7.68 -19.84 -0.55
CA LEU A 412 -7.82 -19.93 -2.00
C LEU A 412 -8.00 -21.38 -2.49
N ALA A 413 -7.44 -22.36 -1.76
CA ALA A 413 -7.66 -23.77 -2.01
C ALA A 413 -9.13 -24.16 -1.89
N SER A 414 -9.89 -23.51 -1.00
CA SER A 414 -11.33 -23.78 -0.86
C SER A 414 -12.13 -23.44 -2.13
N PHE A 415 -11.68 -22.46 -2.91
CA PHE A 415 -12.28 -22.11 -4.20
C PHE A 415 -11.86 -23.06 -5.33
N LEU A 416 -10.80 -23.85 -5.15
CA LEU A 416 -10.33 -24.86 -6.10
C LEU A 416 -11.00 -26.23 -5.91
N LEU A 417 -11.59 -26.50 -4.75
CA LEU A 417 -12.25 -27.78 -4.42
C LEU A 417 -13.53 -28.05 -5.24
N GLY A 418 -13.99 -27.09 -6.04
CA GLY A 418 -15.07 -27.26 -7.01
C GLY A 418 -14.62 -27.73 -8.41
N ASP A 419 -13.32 -27.69 -8.72
CA ASP A 419 -12.73 -28.12 -9.99
C ASP A 419 -12.19 -29.56 -9.87
N GLY A 420 -12.94 -30.55 -10.35
CA GLY A 420 -12.56 -31.98 -10.31
C GLY A 420 -11.24 -32.35 -11.03
N GLU A 421 -10.59 -31.41 -11.72
CA GLU A 421 -9.32 -31.62 -12.43
C GLU A 421 -8.10 -31.70 -11.49
N VAL A 422 -8.15 -31.12 -10.29
CA VAL A 422 -6.98 -31.05 -9.40
C VAL A 422 -6.73 -32.40 -8.69
N ASP A 423 -7.79 -33.12 -8.33
CA ASP A 423 -7.68 -34.41 -7.63
C ASP A 423 -7.28 -35.57 -8.56
N GLU A 424 -7.68 -35.52 -9.85
CA GLU A 424 -7.26 -36.47 -10.90
C GLU A 424 -5.73 -36.41 -11.15
N ILE A 425 -5.15 -35.21 -11.08
CA ILE A 425 -3.72 -35.00 -11.36
C ILE A 425 -2.85 -35.29 -10.12
N ARG A 426 -3.36 -35.03 -8.91
CA ARG A 426 -2.68 -35.38 -7.65
C ARG A 426 -2.40 -36.89 -7.55
N LYS A 427 -3.28 -37.71 -8.12
CA LYS A 427 -3.10 -39.17 -8.24
C LYS A 427 -2.06 -39.58 -9.30
N LYS A 428 -1.82 -38.77 -10.34
CA LYS A 428 -0.85 -39.06 -11.42
C LYS A 428 0.60 -38.74 -11.06
N HIS A 429 0.86 -37.97 -10.00
CA HIS A 429 2.22 -37.52 -9.63
C HIS A 429 2.69 -37.95 -8.23
N GLN A 430 1.95 -38.80 -7.51
CA GLN A 430 2.50 -39.52 -6.37
C GLN A 430 3.29 -40.74 -6.86
N SER A 431 4.60 -40.58 -7.03
CA SER A 431 5.52 -41.73 -7.00
C SER A 431 5.59 -42.25 -5.57
N GLU A 432 5.33 -43.55 -5.38
CA GLU A 432 5.35 -44.25 -4.08
C GLU A 432 6.61 -43.89 -3.25
N PRO A 433 6.46 -43.54 -1.96
CA PRO A 433 7.61 -43.34 -1.10
C PRO A 433 8.27 -44.70 -0.83
N THR A 434 9.51 -44.84 -1.30
CA THR A 434 10.38 -45.98 -0.93
C THR A 434 10.68 -45.90 0.56
N SER A 435 10.01 -46.74 1.34
CA SER A 435 10.26 -46.93 2.77
C SER A 435 11.63 -47.58 2.97
N LYS A 436 12.65 -46.78 3.28
CA LYS A 436 13.86 -47.26 3.97
C LYS A 436 13.76 -46.86 5.44
N ILE A 437 13.31 -47.81 6.25
CA ILE A 437 13.39 -47.77 7.71
C ILE A 437 14.88 -47.83 8.07
N ILE A 438 15.40 -46.79 8.72
CA ILE A 438 16.70 -46.82 9.40
C ILE A 438 16.40 -46.99 10.88
N ASP A 439 16.61 -48.20 11.39
CA ASP A 439 16.55 -48.51 12.81
C ASP A 439 17.71 -47.82 13.54
N ILE A 440 17.38 -46.89 14.43
CA ILE A 440 18.33 -46.27 15.36
C ILE A 440 18.31 -47.11 16.64
N HIS A 441 19.28 -48.00 16.81
CA HIS A 441 19.55 -48.64 18.09
C HIS A 441 20.02 -47.59 19.10
N ARG A 442 19.23 -47.37 20.15
CA ARG A 442 19.70 -46.76 21.41
C ARG A 442 20.30 -47.85 22.29
N PRO A 443 21.50 -47.66 22.87
CA PRO A 443 21.91 -48.43 24.03
C PRO A 443 21.31 -47.80 25.29
N SER A 444 20.96 -48.65 26.26
CA SER A 444 20.45 -48.32 27.59
C SER A 444 21.03 -49.31 28.59
N PRO A 445 21.05 -49.03 29.91
CA PRO A 445 21.15 -47.74 30.60
C PRO A 445 22.59 -47.37 30.97
#